data_AF-A0A8J2PCN7-F1
#
_entry.id   AF-A0A8J2PCN7-F1
#
_cell.length_a   1.000
_cell.length_b   1.000
_cell.length_c   1.000
_cell.angle_alpha   90.00
_cell.angle_beta   90.00
_cell.angle_gamma   90.00
#
_symmetry.space_group_name_H-M   'P 1'
#
loop_
_entity.id
_entity.type
_entity.pdbx_description
1 polymer ?
#
loop_
_entity_poly.entity_id
_entity_poly.type
_entity_poly.pdbx_seq_one_letter_code
_entity_poly.pdbx_strand_id
1 'polypeptide(L)'
;MSFLNDVRNLTREQKLVFVALFYGLFCVVAPSSLITPFFPAESEKHGVGNILRGIMFSVQQAVSVIFGPFIGMAIVAFGPKTCFITGISMNSIFIIFLGLLEMAPSYNWFIAGSFTCLSMAS
;
A
#
# COMPACT_ATOMS: atom_id res chain seq x y z
N MET A 1 -19.78 11.45 -25.12
CA MET A 1 -21.03 10.90 -24.55
C MET A 1 -21.25 9.40 -24.80
N SER A 2 -20.31 8.64 -25.40
CA SER A 2 -20.44 7.17 -25.54
C SER A 2 -20.02 6.40 -24.28
N PHE A 3 -18.99 6.86 -23.55
CA PHE A 3 -18.49 6.20 -22.34
C PHE A 3 -19.55 6.05 -21.23
N LEU A 4 -20.44 7.03 -21.08
CA LEU A 4 -21.55 6.98 -20.11
C LEU A 4 -22.64 5.97 -20.51
N ASN A 5 -22.80 5.69 -21.81
CA ASN A 5 -23.80 4.74 -22.31
C ASN A 5 -23.30 3.29 -22.21
N ASP A 6 -21.98 3.10 -22.30
CA ASP A 6 -21.28 1.84 -21.99
C ASP A 6 -21.44 1.46 -20.52
N VAL A 7 -21.20 2.41 -19.59
CA VAL A 7 -21.41 2.19 -18.14
C VAL A 7 -22.85 1.80 -17.82
N ARG A 8 -23.82 2.35 -18.57
CA ARG A 8 -25.25 2.04 -18.40
C ARG A 8 -25.61 0.64 -18.88
N ASN A 9 -24.89 0.09 -19.86
CA ASN A 9 -25.08 -1.26 -20.40
C ASN A 9 -24.19 -2.33 -19.75
N LEU A 10 -23.50 -2.02 -18.65
CA LEU A 10 -22.71 -3.00 -17.91
C LEU A 10 -23.59 -4.09 -17.30
N THR A 11 -23.19 -5.34 -17.51
CA THR A 11 -23.80 -6.53 -16.90
C THR A 11 -23.68 -6.46 -15.37
N ARG A 12 -24.60 -7.11 -14.63
CA ARG A 12 -24.58 -7.11 -13.14
C ARG A 12 -23.22 -7.53 -12.58
N GLU A 13 -22.54 -8.45 -13.24
CA GLU A 13 -21.20 -8.92 -12.86
C GLU A 13 -20.14 -7.83 -13.00
N GLN A 14 -20.15 -7.03 -14.06
CA GLN A 14 -19.19 -5.93 -14.25
C GLN A 14 -19.40 -4.82 -13.22
N LYS A 15 -20.66 -4.53 -12.85
CA LYS A 15 -20.96 -3.60 -11.74
C LYS A 15 -20.41 -4.11 -10.41
N LEU A 16 -20.57 -5.41 -10.12
CA LEU A 16 -20.00 -6.02 -8.91
C LEU A 16 -18.47 -5.95 -8.90
N VAL A 17 -17.80 -6.18 -10.04
CA VAL A 17 -16.34 -6.03 -10.17
C VAL A 17 -15.91 -4.58 -9.91
N PHE A 18 -16.66 -3.61 -10.44
CA PHE A 18 -16.37 -2.19 -10.21
C PHE A 18 -16.50 -1.82 -8.74
N VAL A 19 -17.59 -2.25 -8.08
CA VAL A 19 -17.80 -2.04 -6.64
C VAL A 19 -16.70 -2.70 -5.82
N ALA A 20 -16.29 -3.92 -6.15
CA ALA A 20 -15.21 -4.62 -5.46
C ALA A 20 -13.86 -3.91 -5.62
N LEU A 21 -13.57 -3.38 -6.81
CA LEU A 21 -12.37 -2.57 -7.08
C LEU A 21 -12.36 -1.29 -6.25
N PHE A 22 -13.47 -0.54 -6.26
CA PHE A 22 -13.60 0.68 -5.45
C PHE A 22 -13.46 0.40 -3.96
N TYR A 23 -14.07 -0.69 -3.47
CA TYR A 23 -13.95 -1.09 -2.08
C TYR A 23 -12.51 -1.46 -1.71
N GLY A 24 -11.82 -2.25 -2.54
CA GLY A 24 -10.42 -2.61 -2.30
C GLY A 24 -9.48 -1.40 -2.33
N LEU A 25 -9.70 -0.47 -3.27
CA LEU A 25 -8.97 0.80 -3.33
C LEU A 25 -9.22 1.65 -2.08
N PHE A 26 -10.47 1.74 -1.63
CA PHE A 26 -10.82 2.44 -0.41
C PHE A 26 -10.11 1.84 0.82
N CYS A 27 -10.10 0.52 0.95
CA CYS A 27 -9.41 -0.19 2.03
C CYS A 27 -7.88 0.04 2.04
N VAL A 28 -7.26 0.27 0.88
CA VAL A 28 -5.83 0.59 0.80
C VAL A 28 -5.57 2.05 1.15
N VAL A 29 -6.33 2.98 0.56
CA VAL A 29 -6.06 4.43 0.67
C VAL A 29 -6.47 5.02 2.02
N ALA A 30 -7.56 4.54 2.62
CA ALA A 30 -8.06 5.04 3.91
C ALA A 30 -7.02 4.93 5.04
N PRO A 31 -6.40 3.77 5.33
CA PRO A 31 -5.39 3.66 6.37
C PRO A 31 -4.08 4.39 6.03
N SER A 32 -3.67 4.43 4.76
CA SER A 32 -2.48 5.21 4.35
C SER A 32 -2.67 6.71 4.60
N SER A 33 -3.90 7.21 4.45
CA SER A 33 -4.24 8.61 4.72
C SER A 33 -4.22 8.94 6.21
N LEU A 34 -4.40 7.96 7.09
CA LEU A 34 -4.29 8.12 8.54
C LEU A 34 -2.83 8.08 9.00
N ILE A 35 -2.01 7.20 8.43
CA ILE A 35 -0.58 7.07 8.76
C ILE A 35 0.23 8.30 8.33
N THR A 36 -0.08 8.87 7.16
CA THR A 36 0.69 9.99 6.59
C THR A 36 0.80 11.22 7.50
N PRO A 37 -0.27 11.71 8.17
CA PRO A 37 -0.16 12.80 9.14
C PRO A 37 0.25 12.35 10.55
N PHE A 38 -0.02 11.10 10.94
CA PHE A 38 0.22 10.62 12.30
C PHE A 38 1.69 10.22 12.52
N PHE A 39 2.28 9.54 11.55
CA PHE A 39 3.68 9.11 11.59
C PHE A 39 4.69 10.26 11.76
N PRO A 40 4.59 11.42 11.07
CA PRO A 40 5.48 12.55 11.31
C PRO A 40 5.24 13.22 12.68
N ALA A 41 4.02 13.24 13.20
CA ALA A 41 3.73 13.82 14.51
C ALA A 41 4.29 12.95 15.66
N GLU A 42 4.17 11.63 15.56
CA GLU A 42 4.63 10.71 16.61
C GLU A 42 6.16 10.54 16.61
N SER A 43 6.78 10.50 15.43
CA SER A 43 8.25 10.47 15.30
C SER A 43 8.94 11.73 15.82
N GLU A 44 8.22 12.86 15.93
CA GLU A 44 8.70 14.09 16.55
C GLU A 44 8.74 14.00 18.07
N LYS A 45 7.75 13.34 18.67
CA LYS A 45 7.77 13.04 20.12
C LYS A 45 8.91 12.09 20.50
N HIS A 46 9.31 11.20 19.58
CA HIS A 46 10.41 10.25 19.79
C HIS A 46 11.80 10.78 19.40
N GLY A 47 11.92 12.05 19.00
CA GLY A 47 13.22 12.67 18.69
C GLY A 47 13.88 12.18 17.39
N VAL A 48 13.13 11.51 16.52
CA VAL A 48 13.64 11.03 15.23
C VAL A 48 13.79 12.23 14.30
N GLY A 49 15.01 12.52 13.81
CA GLY A 49 15.26 13.68 12.96
C GLY A 49 14.43 13.69 11.66
N ASN A 50 13.97 14.87 11.26
CA ASN A 50 13.12 15.09 10.07
C ASN A 50 13.71 14.50 8.77
N ILE A 51 15.05 14.48 8.67
CA ILE A 51 15.77 13.90 7.51
C ILE A 51 15.54 12.39 7.42
N LEU A 52 15.54 11.66 8.53
CA LEU A 52 15.37 10.20 8.52
C LEU A 52 13.98 9.80 8.02
N ARG A 53 12.95 10.57 8.38
CA ARG A 53 11.57 10.38 7.93
C ARG A 53 11.45 10.59 6.41
N GLY A 54 12.09 11.64 5.89
CA GLY A 54 12.14 11.92 4.46
C GLY A 54 12.81 10.78 3.68
N ILE A 55 13.92 10.25 4.21
CA ILE A 55 14.62 9.11 3.58
C ILE A 55 13.71 7.88 3.52
N MET A 56 13.00 7.54 4.59
CA MET A 56 12.07 6.41 4.59
C MET A 56 10.95 6.53 3.56
N PHE A 57 10.32 7.70 3.50
CA PHE A 57 9.24 7.95 2.54
C PHE A 57 9.76 7.88 1.10
N SER A 58 10.97 8.40 0.85
CA SER A 58 11.59 8.35 -0.47
C SER A 58 11.96 6.93 -0.91
N VAL A 59 12.46 6.08 0.00
CA VAL A 59 12.75 4.67 -0.29
C VAL A 59 11.47 3.90 -0.59
N GLN A 60 10.40 4.12 0.17
CA GLN A 60 9.12 3.46 -0.07
C GLN A 60 8.57 3.77 -1.47
N GLN A 61 8.60 5.04 -1.89
CA GLN A 61 8.17 5.44 -3.22
C GLN A 61 9.07 4.90 -4.33
N ALA A 62 10.39 4.91 -4.13
CA ALA A 62 11.33 4.34 -5.09
C ALA A 62 11.07 2.85 -5.33
N VAL A 63 10.83 2.09 -4.25
CA VAL A 63 10.45 0.68 -4.33
C VAL A 63 9.15 0.51 -5.10
N SER A 64 8.08 1.27 -4.79
CA SER A 64 6.82 1.20 -5.55
C SER A 64 6.98 1.51 -7.04
N VAL A 65 7.87 2.44 -7.41
CA VAL A 65 8.16 2.76 -8.82
C VAL A 65 8.88 1.61 -9.52
N ILE A 66 9.82 0.94 -8.85
CA ILE A 66 10.56 -0.21 -9.39
C ILE A 66 9.65 -1.45 -9.53
N PHE A 67 8.74 -1.68 -8.58
CA PHE A 67 7.82 -2.82 -8.60
C PHE A 67 6.59 -2.61 -9.50
N GLY A 68 6.26 -1.36 -9.87
CA GLY A 68 5.21 -1.04 -10.83
C GLY A 68 5.22 -1.89 -12.11
N PRO A 69 6.35 -1.99 -12.85
CA PRO A 69 6.45 -2.85 -14.03
C PRO A 69 6.35 -4.35 -13.71
N PHE A 70 6.82 -4.80 -12.55
CA PHE A 70 6.71 -6.20 -12.10
C PHE A 70 5.25 -6.61 -11.88
N ILE A 71 4.47 -5.76 -11.22
CA ILE A 71 3.03 -5.99 -11.02
C ILE A 71 2.30 -6.00 -12.37
N GLY A 72 2.68 -5.11 -13.29
CA GLY A 72 2.14 -5.09 -14.65
C GLY A 72 2.34 -6.41 -15.39
N MET A 73 3.51 -7.03 -15.27
CA MET A 73 3.78 -8.36 -15.84
C MET A 73 3.07 -9.49 -15.08
N ALA A 74 3.00 -9.41 -13.74
CA ALA A 74 2.33 -10.40 -12.91
C ALA A 74 0.82 -10.49 -13.18
N ILE A 75 0.17 -9.37 -13.50
CA ILE A 75 -1.25 -9.34 -13.89
C ILE A 75 -1.50 -10.14 -15.17
N VAL A 76 -0.57 -10.10 -16.14
CA VAL A 76 -0.68 -10.84 -17.40
C VAL A 76 -0.47 -12.35 -17.18
N ALA A 77 0.40 -12.74 -16.24
CA ALA A 77 0.72 -14.14 -15.97
C ALA A 77 -0.28 -14.86 -15.04
N PHE A 78 -0.68 -14.23 -13.93
CA PHE A 78 -1.50 -14.86 -12.86
C PHE A 78 -2.95 -14.39 -12.84
N GLY A 79 -3.29 -13.41 -13.68
CA GLY A 79 -4.61 -12.81 -13.75
C GLY A 79 -4.84 -11.69 -12.71
N PRO A 80 -5.77 -10.77 -13.00
CA PRO A 80 -5.96 -9.55 -12.21
C PRO A 80 -6.54 -9.81 -10.81
N LYS A 81 -7.32 -10.87 -10.64
CA LYS A 81 -8.00 -11.16 -9.36
C LYS A 81 -7.01 -11.55 -8.26
N THR A 82 -6.11 -12.48 -8.56
CA THR A 82 -5.11 -12.97 -7.60
C THR A 82 -4.14 -11.85 -7.24
N CYS A 83 -3.65 -11.11 -8.24
CA CYS A 83 -2.73 -10.00 -8.04
C CYS A 83 -3.33 -8.88 -7.15
N PHE A 84 -4.62 -8.57 -7.34
CA PHE A 84 -5.32 -7.58 -6.53
C PHE A 84 -5.48 -8.03 -5.07
N ILE A 85 -5.89 -9.29 -4.84
CA ILE A 85 -6.06 -9.84 -3.49
C ILE A 85 -4.72 -9.89 -2.76
N THR A 86 -3.67 -10.42 -3.39
CA THR A 86 -2.33 -10.49 -2.79
C THR A 86 -1.78 -9.10 -2.47
N GLY A 87 -1.98 -8.11 -3.34
CA GLY A 87 -1.56 -6.74 -3.11
C GLY A 87 -2.24 -6.10 -1.90
N ILE A 88 -3.56 -6.26 -1.77
CA ILE A 88 -4.32 -5.69 -0.63
C ILE A 88 -3.96 -6.39 0.68
N SER A 89 -3.83 -7.73 0.65
CA SER A 89 -3.42 -8.51 1.83
C SER A 89 -2.04 -8.07 2.31
N MET A 90 -1.08 -7.92 1.39
CA MET A 90 0.27 -7.51 1.73
C MET A 90 0.33 -6.10 2.29
N ASN A 91 -0.38 -5.17 1.65
CA ASN A 91 -0.49 -3.79 2.13
C ASN A 91 -1.07 -3.72 3.54
N SER A 92 -2.10 -4.51 3.82
CA SER A 92 -2.71 -4.58 5.16
C SER A 92 -1.75 -5.13 6.22
N ILE A 93 -0.99 -6.18 5.90
CA ILE A 93 0.04 -6.74 6.78
C ILE A 93 1.11 -5.67 7.07
N PHE A 94 1.55 -4.92 6.06
CA PHE A 94 2.53 -3.85 6.20
C PHE A 94 2.04 -2.73 7.13
N ILE A 95 0.78 -2.30 6.97
CA ILE A 95 0.17 -1.27 7.80
C ILE A 95 0.08 -1.71 9.25
N ILE A 96 -0.33 -2.96 9.51
CA ILE A 96 -0.36 -3.52 10.87
C ILE A 96 1.05 -3.57 11.46
N PHE A 97 2.03 -3.95 10.66
CA PHE A 97 3.43 -4.02 11.08
C PHE A 97 3.99 -2.63 11.42
N LEU A 98 3.71 -1.61 10.59
CA LEU A 98 4.07 -0.22 10.88
C LEU A 98 3.41 0.30 12.16
N GLY A 99 2.13 -0.01 12.39
CA GLY A 99 1.45 0.35 13.63
C GLY A 99 2.04 -0.32 14.87
N LEU A 100 2.47 -1.58 14.76
CA LEU A 100 3.20 -2.26 15.84
C LEU A 100 4.60 -1.66 16.07
N LEU A 101 5.24 -1.21 14.99
CA LEU A 101 6.60 -0.68 15.00
C LEU A 101 6.66 0.73 15.62
N GLU A 102 5.59 1.52 15.46
CA GLU A 102 5.38 2.78 16.18
C GLU A 102 5.36 2.59 17.71
N MET A 103 5.00 1.39 18.17
CA MET A 103 4.93 1.02 19.59
C MET A 103 6.25 0.45 20.14
N ALA A 104 7.26 0.20 19.28
CA ALA A 104 8.53 -0.41 19.65
C ALA A 104 9.65 0.63 19.87
N PRO A 105 10.24 0.73 21.08
CA PRO A 105 11.19 1.80 21.43
C PRO A 105 12.63 1.62 20.90
N SER A 106 12.91 0.68 19.99
CA SER A 106 14.30 0.34 19.59
C SER A 106 14.55 0.43 18.08
N TYR A 107 15.41 1.39 17.72
CA TYR A 107 15.94 1.71 16.37
C TYR A 107 16.35 0.49 15.52
N ASN A 108 16.84 -0.59 16.15
CA ASN A 108 17.29 -1.80 15.45
C ASN A 108 16.15 -2.69 14.90
N TRP A 109 14.99 -2.72 15.58
CA TRP A 109 13.83 -3.49 15.09
C TRP A 109 13.16 -2.79 13.90
N PHE A 110 13.30 -1.46 13.83
CA PHE A 110 12.78 -0.63 12.76
C PHE A 110 13.46 -0.89 11.41
N ILE A 111 14.78 -1.04 11.44
CA ILE A 111 15.61 -1.33 10.25
C ILE A 111 15.43 -2.79 9.84
N ALA A 112 15.43 -3.74 10.79
CA ALA A 112 15.21 -5.16 10.50
C ALA A 112 13.80 -5.44 9.95
N GLY A 113 12.79 -4.76 10.50
CA GLY A 113 11.41 -4.81 10.01
C GLY A 113 11.26 -4.22 8.60
N SER A 114 11.99 -3.14 8.29
CA SER A 114 11.98 -2.54 6.94
C SER A 114 12.65 -3.43 5.89
N PHE A 115 13.72 -4.16 6.24
CA PHE A 115 14.36 -5.13 5.34
C PHE A 115 13.50 -6.38 5.10
N THR A 116 12.83 -6.88 6.14
CA THR A 116 11.87 -7.99 6.00
C THR A 116 10.64 -7.55 5.20
N CYS A 117 10.23 -6.32 5.48
CA CYS A 117 9.41 -5.39 4.71
C CYS A 117 9.56 -5.53 3.18
N LEU A 118 10.80 -5.24 2.77
CA LEU A 118 11.28 -5.19 1.40
C LEU A 118 11.36 -6.57 0.74
N SER A 119 11.69 -7.62 1.49
CA SER A 119 11.73 -9.00 0.99
C SER A 119 10.34 -9.61 0.78
N MET A 120 9.33 -9.08 1.47
CA MET A 120 7.95 -9.49 1.32
C MET A 120 7.31 -8.76 0.13
N ALA A 121 7.60 -7.47 -0.06
CA ALA A 121 7.07 -6.68 -1.18
C ALA A 121 7.56 -7.10 -2.59
N SER A 122 8.47 -8.08 -2.67
CA SER A 122 8.99 -8.72 -3.89
C SER A 122 8.44 -10.13 -4.08
#